data_AF-A0A1V1WY31-F1
#
_entry.id   AF-A0A1V1WY31-F1
#
_cell.length_a   1.000
_cell.length_b   1.000
_cell.length_c   1.000
_cell.angle_alpha   90.00
_cell.angle_beta   90.00
_cell.angle_gamma   90.00
#
_symmetry.space_group_name_H-M   'P 1'
#
loop_
_entity.id
_entity.type
_entity.pdbx_description
1 polymer ?
#
loop_
_entity_poly.entity_id
_entity_poly.type
_entity_poly.pdbx_seq_one_letter_code
_entity_poly.pdbx_strand_id
1 'polypeptide(L)'
;MKIDFKPYFEKYEAVVAMADEVFERVQKEFPECVKCKIKCDDCCYALFDLTLIEAIYLNHQFNKIIKDKERERLIERSNRADRKIHKIKKKAYKEKAAGKNEADILTDLAGERARCPLLNDEEMCDLYEHRPITCRLYGIPTSIGGIGHTCGKSGFVEGKQY
;
A
#
# COMPACT_ATOMS: atom_id res chain seq x y z
N MET A 1 -18.05 -14.37 -21.21
CA MET A 1 -18.68 -13.06 -21.00
C MET A 1 -17.62 -12.11 -20.47
N LYS A 2 -17.30 -11.02 -21.18
CA LYS A 2 -16.31 -10.05 -20.71
C LYS A 2 -17.01 -9.14 -19.70
N ILE A 3 -16.58 -9.18 -18.43
CA ILE A 3 -17.15 -8.32 -17.39
C ILE A 3 -16.76 -6.88 -17.72
N ASP A 4 -17.74 -5.99 -17.74
CA ASP A 4 -17.48 -4.54 -17.81
C ASP A 4 -17.20 -4.01 -16.41
N PHE A 5 -15.94 -3.65 -16.17
CA PHE A 5 -15.48 -3.12 -14.88
C PHE A 5 -15.68 -1.61 -14.75
N LYS A 6 -16.01 -0.90 -15.83
CA LYS A 6 -16.13 0.57 -15.86
C LYS A 6 -16.98 1.15 -14.71
N PRO A 7 -18.22 0.70 -14.44
CA PRO A 7 -19.03 1.28 -13.37
C PRO A 7 -18.45 1.05 -11.97
N TYR A 8 -17.61 0.03 -11.78
CA TYR A 8 -16.94 -0.24 -10.52
C TYR A 8 -15.68 0.61 -10.37
N PHE A 9 -14.96 0.83 -11.47
CA PHE A 9 -13.80 1.71 -11.50
C PHE A 9 -14.18 3.16 -11.25
N GLU A 10 -15.27 3.66 -11.83
CA GLU A 10 -15.75 5.04 -11.57
C GLU A 10 -16.05 5.25 -10.08
N LYS A 11 -16.67 4.28 -9.42
CA LYS A 11 -16.93 4.33 -7.96
C LYS A 11 -15.64 4.27 -7.15
N TYR A 12 -14.69 3.42 -7.57
CA TYR A 12 -13.40 3.31 -6.90
C TYR A 12 -12.56 4.59 -7.07
N GLU A 13 -12.58 5.20 -8.25
CA GLU A 13 -11.88 6.46 -8.55
C GLU A 13 -12.47 7.63 -7.73
N ALA A 14 -13.77 7.62 -7.44
CA ALA A 14 -14.35 8.56 -6.49
C ALA A 14 -13.79 8.39 -5.06
N VAL A 15 -13.57 7.15 -4.60
CA VAL A 15 -12.93 6.89 -3.29
C VAL A 15 -11.46 7.30 -3.30
N VAL A 16 -10.76 7.08 -4.42
CA VAL A 16 -9.39 7.55 -4.63
C VAL A 16 -9.32 9.08 -4.49
N ALA A 17 -10.21 9.82 -5.15
CA ALA A 17 -10.26 11.27 -5.05
C ALA A 17 -10.48 11.74 -3.60
N MET A 18 -11.40 11.11 -2.87
CA MET A 18 -11.61 11.41 -1.44
C MET A 18 -10.36 11.14 -0.60
N ALA A 19 -9.61 10.07 -0.89
CA ALA A 19 -8.37 9.76 -0.18
C ALA A 19 -7.28 10.81 -0.44
N ASP A 20 -7.15 11.27 -1.69
CA ASP A 20 -6.22 12.34 -2.04
C ASP A 20 -6.62 13.67 -1.38
N GLU A 21 -7.92 14.01 -1.36
CA GLU A 21 -8.43 15.22 -0.67
C GLU A 21 -8.14 15.20 0.84
N VAL A 22 -8.34 14.06 1.50
CA VAL A 22 -8.01 13.90 2.93
C VAL A 22 -6.52 14.08 3.17
N PHE A 23 -5.67 13.49 2.33
CA PHE A 23 -4.23 13.64 2.43
C PHE A 23 -3.80 15.10 2.27
N GLU A 24 -4.31 15.79 1.24
CA GLU A 24 -4.01 17.20 1.01
C GLU A 24 -4.44 18.09 2.17
N ARG A 25 -5.62 17.83 2.76
CA ARG A 25 -6.09 18.59 3.92
C ARG A 25 -5.12 18.44 5.09
N VAL A 26 -4.75 17.22 5.45
CA VAL A 26 -3.82 16.96 6.56
C VAL A 26 -2.44 17.54 6.26
N GLN A 27 -1.97 17.50 5.01
CA GLN A 27 -0.72 18.14 4.61
C GLN A 27 -0.76 19.66 4.76
N LYS A 28 -1.89 20.30 4.44
CA LYS A 28 -2.09 21.75 4.60
C LYS A 28 -2.16 22.15 6.08
N GLU A 29 -2.83 21.35 6.91
CA GLU A 29 -2.99 21.61 8.34
C GLU A 29 -1.70 21.31 9.13
N PHE A 30 -0.94 20.28 8.75
CA PHE A 30 0.26 19.81 9.46
C PHE A 30 1.48 19.61 8.53
N PRO A 31 1.97 20.68 7.87
CA PRO A 31 3.04 20.57 6.87
C PRO A 31 4.36 20.02 7.43
N GLU A 32 4.69 20.35 8.69
CA GLU A 32 5.91 19.86 9.36
C GLU A 32 5.85 18.36 9.71
N CYS A 33 4.63 17.79 9.81
CA CYS A 33 4.42 16.39 10.12
C CYS A 33 4.38 15.51 8.85
N VAL A 34 3.85 16.03 7.73
CA VAL A 34 3.74 15.27 6.49
C VAL A 34 5.02 15.39 5.66
N LYS A 35 5.93 14.41 5.83
CA LYS A 35 7.22 14.36 5.11
C LYS A 35 7.18 13.58 3.77
N CYS A 36 6.00 13.14 3.36
CA CYS A 36 5.84 12.38 2.11
C CYS A 36 6.14 13.27 0.91
N LYS A 37 6.91 12.74 -0.04
CA LYS A 37 7.24 13.40 -1.31
C LYS A 37 7.51 12.35 -2.38
N ILE A 38 7.48 12.77 -3.64
CA ILE A 38 7.96 11.92 -4.75
C ILE A 38 9.40 11.47 -4.45
N LYS A 39 9.71 10.19 -4.72
CA LYS A 39 10.92 9.45 -4.27
C LYS A 39 11.00 9.11 -2.78
N CYS A 40 9.96 9.36 -1.98
CA CYS A 40 9.80 8.67 -0.71
C CYS A 40 9.26 7.25 -0.99
N ASP A 41 10.01 6.24 -0.57
CA ASP A 41 9.76 4.84 -0.88
C ASP A 41 9.24 4.02 0.31
N ASP A 42 8.99 4.64 1.47
CA ASP A 42 8.70 3.90 2.72
C ASP A 42 7.43 3.04 2.59
N CYS A 43 6.39 3.58 1.95
CA CYS A 43 5.16 2.85 1.65
C CYS A 43 5.40 1.66 0.72
N CYS A 44 6.41 1.73 -0.16
CA CYS A 44 6.79 0.65 -1.06
C CYS A 44 7.45 -0.54 -0.35
N TYR A 45 7.75 -0.44 0.95
CA TYR A 45 8.22 -1.57 1.75
C TYR A 45 7.19 -2.04 2.77
N ALA A 46 6.03 -1.40 2.86
CA ALA A 46 4.97 -1.78 3.81
C ALA A 46 4.20 -3.00 3.31
N LEU A 47 3.83 -3.90 4.23
CA LEU A 47 2.98 -5.04 3.93
C LEU A 47 1.52 -4.70 4.29
N PHE A 48 0.64 -4.73 3.31
CA PHE A 48 -0.80 -4.54 3.50
C PHE A 48 -1.57 -5.31 2.42
N ASP A 49 -2.84 -5.59 2.70
CA ASP A 49 -3.72 -6.25 1.75
C ASP A 49 -4.36 -5.25 0.79
N LEU A 50 -4.65 -5.73 -0.41
CA LEU A 50 -5.45 -5.02 -1.39
C LEU A 50 -6.88 -5.56 -1.33
N THR A 51 -7.85 -4.66 -1.40
CA THR A 51 -9.22 -5.06 -1.66
C THR A 51 -9.34 -5.66 -3.07
N LEU A 52 -10.41 -6.43 -3.32
CA LEU A 52 -10.63 -7.03 -4.64
C LEU A 52 -10.70 -5.96 -5.75
N ILE A 53 -11.36 -4.83 -5.49
CA ILE A 53 -11.49 -3.75 -6.47
C ILE A 53 -10.13 -3.10 -6.78
N GLU A 54 -9.29 -2.87 -5.77
CA GLU A 54 -7.93 -2.36 -5.96
C GLU A 54 -7.06 -3.32 -6.76
N ALA A 55 -7.13 -4.62 -6.46
CA ALA A 55 -6.36 -5.64 -7.17
C ALA A 55 -6.76 -5.70 -8.66
N ILE A 56 -8.06 -5.66 -8.97
CA ILE A 56 -8.56 -5.64 -10.34
C ILE A 56 -8.18 -4.33 -11.04
N TYR A 57 -8.33 -3.19 -10.37
CA TYR A 57 -7.97 -1.88 -10.92
C TYR A 57 -6.47 -1.80 -11.26
N LEU A 58 -5.60 -2.18 -10.32
CA LEU A 58 -4.16 -2.24 -10.55
C LEU A 58 -3.80 -3.17 -11.69
N ASN A 59 -4.41 -4.36 -11.76
CA ASN A 59 -4.17 -5.28 -12.86
C ASN A 59 -4.61 -4.70 -14.21
N HIS A 60 -5.75 -4.00 -14.25
CA HIS A 60 -6.23 -3.33 -15.44
C HIS A 60 -5.26 -2.24 -15.91
N GLN A 61 -4.82 -1.36 -15.01
CA GLN A 61 -3.89 -0.28 -15.35
C GLN A 61 -2.51 -0.82 -15.71
N PHE A 62 -2.02 -1.86 -15.03
CA PHE A 62 -0.79 -2.56 -15.38
C PHE A 62 -0.80 -3.05 -16.82
N ASN A 63 -1.85 -3.77 -17.24
CA ASN A 63 -1.96 -4.29 -18.60
C ASN A 63 -2.16 -3.19 -19.66
N LYS A 64 -2.68 -2.02 -19.27
CA LYS A 64 -2.86 -0.87 -20.16
C LYS A 64 -1.56 -0.07 -20.36
N ILE A 65 -0.78 0.10 -19.30
CA ILE A 65 0.35 1.04 -19.24
C ILE A 65 1.68 0.32 -19.52
N ILE A 66 1.93 -0.82 -18.89
CA ILE A 66 3.24 -1.49 -18.90
C ILE A 66 3.34 -2.44 -20.10
N LYS A 67 4.36 -2.26 -20.93
CA LYS A 67 4.57 -3.02 -22.17
C LYS A 67 5.96 -3.65 -22.25
N ASP A 68 6.09 -4.63 -23.14
CA ASP A 68 7.35 -5.19 -23.61
C ASP A 68 8.38 -5.48 -22.50
N LYS A 69 9.61 -4.95 -22.62
CA LYS A 69 10.74 -5.23 -21.74
C LYS A 69 10.52 -4.77 -20.29
N GLU A 70 9.77 -3.69 -20.08
CA GLU A 70 9.45 -3.21 -18.72
C GLU A 70 8.56 -4.22 -17.99
N ARG A 71 7.66 -4.88 -18.74
CA ARG A 71 6.78 -5.92 -18.22
C ARG A 71 7.57 -7.11 -17.68
N GLU A 72 8.59 -7.57 -18.40
CA GLU A 72 9.43 -8.70 -17.95
C GLU A 72 10.17 -8.38 -16.66
N ARG A 73 10.76 -7.18 -16.57
CA ARG A 73 11.44 -6.72 -15.35
C ARG A 73 10.48 -6.65 -14.17
N LEU A 74 9.29 -6.08 -14.38
CA LEU A 74 8.27 -5.97 -13.34
C LEU A 74 7.79 -7.35 -12.89
N ILE A 75 7.58 -8.30 -13.81
CA ILE A 75 7.21 -9.68 -13.47
C ILE A 75 8.29 -10.36 -12.62
N GLU A 76 9.57 -10.15 -12.93
CA GLU A 76 10.65 -10.70 -12.11
C GLU A 76 10.67 -10.09 -10.70
N ARG A 77 10.42 -8.78 -10.56
CA ARG A 77 10.24 -8.14 -9.25
C ARG A 77 9.02 -8.70 -8.51
N SER A 78 7.91 -8.96 -9.21
CA SER A 78 6.71 -9.60 -8.66
C SER A 78 7.00 -11.01 -8.15
N ASN A 79 7.74 -11.82 -8.88
CA ASN A 79 8.14 -13.16 -8.44
C ASN A 79 8.96 -13.13 -7.15
N ARG A 80 9.86 -12.14 -7.01
CA ARG A 80 10.65 -11.95 -5.79
C ARG A 80 9.78 -11.53 -4.61
N ALA A 81 8.88 -10.57 -4.82
CA ALA A 81 7.95 -10.10 -3.80
C ALA A 81 7.02 -11.24 -3.34
N ASP A 82 6.44 -11.98 -4.27
CA ASP A 82 5.55 -13.11 -3.99
C ASP A 82 6.25 -14.20 -3.16
N ARG A 83 7.47 -14.61 -3.54
CA ARG A 83 8.26 -15.56 -2.74
C ARG A 83 8.52 -15.08 -1.32
N LYS A 84 8.76 -13.77 -1.12
CA LYS A 84 8.97 -13.19 0.21
C LYS A 84 7.67 -13.20 1.01
N ILE A 85 6.58 -12.71 0.43
CA ILE A 85 5.26 -12.64 1.05
C ILE A 85 4.75 -14.03 1.40
N HIS A 86 4.96 -15.03 0.54
CA HIS A 86 4.61 -16.42 0.82
C HIS A 86 5.30 -16.94 2.09
N LYS A 87 6.61 -16.66 2.26
CA LYS A 87 7.34 -17.06 3.49
C LYS A 87 6.77 -16.39 4.73
N ILE A 88 6.47 -15.09 4.65
CA ILE A 88 5.86 -14.31 5.74
C ILE A 88 4.49 -14.92 6.12
N LYS A 89 3.60 -15.12 5.14
CA LYS A 89 2.27 -15.71 5.35
C LYS A 89 2.36 -17.12 5.93
N LYS A 90 3.30 -17.94 5.45
CA LYS A 90 3.53 -19.30 5.96
C LYS A 90 4.02 -19.30 7.41
N LYS A 91 4.88 -18.34 7.80
CA LYS A 91 5.31 -18.16 9.19
C LYS A 91 4.12 -17.79 10.08
N ALA A 92 3.36 -16.76 9.70
CA ALA A 92 2.17 -16.31 10.44
C ALA A 92 1.14 -17.44 10.62
N TYR A 93 0.89 -18.24 9.58
CA TYR A 93 0.00 -19.41 9.66
C TYR A 93 0.50 -20.45 10.68
N LYS A 94 1.80 -20.76 10.68
CA LYS A 94 2.39 -21.70 11.63
C LYS A 94 2.30 -21.18 13.07
N GLU A 95 2.55 -19.90 13.28
CA GLU A 95 2.43 -19.28 14.61
C GLU A 95 0.99 -19.31 15.12
N LYS A 96 0.01 -19.01 14.25
CA LYS A 96 -1.41 -19.16 14.55
C LYS A 96 -1.76 -20.59 14.95
N ALA A 97 -1.29 -21.57 14.17
CA ALA A 97 -1.50 -22.99 14.45
C ALA A 97 -0.82 -23.45 15.75
N ALA A 98 0.26 -22.80 16.17
CA ALA A 98 0.94 -23.03 17.44
C ALA A 98 0.28 -22.32 18.63
N GLY A 99 -0.83 -21.60 18.41
CA GLY A 99 -1.62 -20.97 19.48
C GLY A 99 -1.26 -19.52 19.80
N LYS A 100 -0.41 -18.86 18.99
CA LYS A 100 -0.16 -17.42 19.14
C LYS A 100 -1.44 -16.63 18.86
N ASN A 101 -1.70 -15.60 19.67
CA ASN A 101 -2.91 -14.81 19.54
C ASN A 101 -2.91 -14.03 18.20
N GLU A 102 -4.09 -13.71 17.67
CA GLU A 102 -4.20 -13.04 16.37
C GLU A 102 -3.67 -11.60 16.38
N ALA A 103 -3.82 -10.85 17.47
CA ALA A 103 -3.35 -9.47 17.58
C ALA A 103 -1.81 -9.36 17.51
N ASP A 104 -1.09 -10.27 18.16
CA ASP A 104 0.37 -10.37 18.14
C ASP A 104 0.85 -10.75 16.73
N ILE A 105 0.13 -11.66 16.06
CA ILE A 105 0.45 -12.03 14.68
C ILE A 105 0.26 -10.85 13.74
N LEU A 106 -0.83 -10.09 13.89
CA LEU A 106 -1.08 -8.89 13.08
C LEU A 106 -0.03 -7.80 13.36
N THR A 107 0.40 -7.65 14.62
CA THR A 107 1.47 -6.72 15.00
C THR A 107 2.79 -7.10 14.35
N ASP A 108 3.16 -8.38 14.38
CA ASP A 108 4.36 -8.87 13.70
C ASP A 108 4.29 -8.67 12.19
N LEU A 109 3.14 -8.96 11.57
CA LEU A 109 2.91 -8.74 10.14
C LEU A 109 3.02 -7.26 9.76
N ALA A 110 2.56 -6.35 10.61
CA ALA A 110 2.68 -4.91 10.39
C ALA A 110 4.14 -4.43 10.41
N GLY A 111 5.02 -5.12 11.15
CA GLY A 111 6.46 -4.87 11.16
C GLY A 111 7.24 -5.51 10.01
N GLU A 112 6.65 -6.48 9.30
CA GLU A 112 7.30 -7.13 8.15
C GLU A 112 7.44 -6.16 6.97
N ARG A 113 8.61 -6.21 6.32
CA ARG A 113 8.92 -5.32 5.19
C ARG A 113 9.06 -6.13 3.91
N ALA A 114 8.25 -5.87 2.90
CA ALA A 114 8.36 -6.51 1.59
C ALA A 114 8.42 -5.45 0.49
N ARG A 115 9.46 -5.51 -0.35
CA ARG A 115 9.62 -4.55 -1.45
C ARG A 115 8.51 -4.74 -2.46
N CYS A 116 7.74 -3.68 -2.71
CA CYS A 116 6.69 -3.60 -3.68
C CYS A 116 7.27 -3.85 -5.08
N PRO A 117 6.62 -4.70 -5.90
CA PRO A 117 7.10 -4.96 -7.25
C PRO A 117 6.91 -3.79 -8.21
N LEU A 118 6.19 -2.73 -7.83
CA LEU A 118 6.03 -1.50 -8.62
C LEU A 118 7.12 -0.47 -8.32
N LEU A 119 7.95 -0.66 -7.29
CA LEU A 119 9.10 0.20 -7.05
C LEU A 119 10.20 -0.11 -8.07
N ASN A 120 10.52 0.88 -8.91
CA ASN A 120 11.56 0.77 -9.91
C ASN A 120 12.95 1.13 -9.37
N ASP A 121 13.95 1.11 -10.25
CA ASP A 121 15.35 1.32 -9.88
C ASP A 121 15.67 2.80 -9.64
N GLU A 122 14.74 3.71 -9.98
CA GLU A 122 14.83 5.17 -9.74
C GLU A 122 14.10 5.61 -8.46
N GLU A 123 13.72 4.65 -7.60
CA GLU A 123 12.93 4.88 -6.37
C GLU A 123 11.55 5.48 -6.65
N MET A 124 10.98 5.15 -7.81
CA MET A 124 9.67 5.60 -8.25
C MET A 124 8.69 4.44 -8.42
N CYS A 125 7.41 4.71 -8.21
CA CYS A 125 6.36 3.72 -8.47
C CYS A 125 5.97 3.75 -9.94
N ASP A 126 6.09 2.61 -10.63
CA ASP A 126 5.72 2.47 -12.05
C ASP A 126 4.21 2.67 -12.31
N LEU A 127 3.37 2.67 -11.27
CA LEU A 127 1.94 2.97 -11.34
C LEU A 127 1.53 4.00 -10.28
N TYR A 128 2.34 5.05 -10.07
CA TYR A 128 2.12 6.03 -9.01
C TYR A 128 0.69 6.63 -9.02
N GLU A 129 0.20 7.05 -10.19
CA GLU A 129 -1.14 7.63 -10.36
C GLU A 129 -2.28 6.64 -10.06
N HIS A 130 -2.02 5.34 -10.12
CA HIS A 130 -3.00 4.28 -9.91
C HIS A 130 -2.78 3.52 -8.59
N ARG A 131 -1.98 4.08 -7.69
CA ARG A 131 -1.66 3.47 -6.40
C ARG A 131 -2.92 3.21 -5.54
N PRO A 132 -2.92 2.14 -4.71
CA PRO A 132 -3.99 1.81 -3.76
C PRO A 132 -4.27 2.91 -2.73
N ILE A 133 -5.42 2.82 -2.06
CA ILE A 133 -5.83 3.77 -1.02
C ILE A 133 -4.80 3.82 0.11
N THR A 134 -4.31 2.67 0.57
CA THR A 134 -3.27 2.62 1.62
C THR A 134 -2.01 3.37 1.23
N CYS A 135 -1.57 3.31 -0.03
CA CYS A 135 -0.40 4.07 -0.49
C CYS A 135 -0.65 5.59 -0.50
N ARG A 136 -1.88 6.02 -0.76
CA ARG A 136 -2.28 7.44 -0.76
C ARG A 136 -2.29 8.02 0.64
N LEU A 137 -2.77 7.25 1.61
CA LEU A 137 -2.92 7.69 2.99
C LEU A 137 -1.70 7.38 3.87
N TYR A 138 -0.71 6.64 3.39
CA TYR A 138 0.41 6.14 4.22
C TYR A 138 1.17 7.24 4.99
N GLY A 139 1.29 8.44 4.41
CA GLY A 139 2.04 9.55 5.00
C GLY A 139 1.30 10.33 6.09
N ILE A 140 0.04 10.00 6.39
CA ILE A 140 -0.80 10.67 7.39
C ILE A 140 -1.29 9.67 8.45
N PRO A 141 -1.77 10.14 9.62
CA PRO A 141 -2.31 9.25 10.64
C PRO A 141 -3.58 8.55 10.16
N THR A 142 -3.67 7.25 10.42
CA THR A 142 -4.86 6.44 10.19
C THR A 142 -5.27 5.76 11.48
N SER A 143 -6.57 5.48 11.67
CA SER A 143 -7.08 4.81 12.87
C SER A 143 -7.55 3.40 12.52
N ILE A 144 -6.96 2.40 13.16
CA ILE A 144 -7.34 0.99 13.03
C ILE A 144 -7.75 0.50 14.42
N GLY A 145 -9.02 0.11 14.58
CA GLY A 145 -9.54 -0.31 15.91
C GLY A 145 -9.46 0.77 17.00
N GLY A 146 -9.43 2.05 16.61
CA GLY A 146 -9.27 3.18 17.53
C GLY A 146 -7.81 3.51 17.87
N ILE A 147 -6.84 2.77 17.32
CA ILE A 147 -5.41 2.99 17.52
C ILE A 147 -4.86 3.76 16.32
N GLY A 148 -4.16 4.86 16.60
CA GLY A 148 -3.50 5.68 15.58
C GLY A 148 -2.23 4.99 15.05
N HIS A 149 -2.10 4.94 13.73
CA HIS A 149 -0.93 4.42 13.03
C HIS A 149 -0.37 5.47 12.07
N THR A 150 0.94 5.64 12.09
CA THR A 150 1.65 6.64 11.29
C THR A 150 2.87 6.03 10.62
N CYS A 151 3.22 6.53 9.43
CA CYS A 151 4.50 6.21 8.79
C CYS A 151 5.69 6.60 9.70
N GLY A 152 6.69 5.73 9.78
CA GLY A 152 7.89 5.94 10.61
C GLY A 152 8.78 7.10 10.14
N LYS A 153 8.59 7.59 8.91
CA LYS A 153 9.26 8.80 8.39
C LYS A 153 8.44 10.08 8.61
N SER A 154 7.21 9.99 9.11
CA SER A 154 6.39 11.18 9.38
C SER A 154 6.85 11.92 10.64
N GLY A 155 6.35 13.14 10.85
CA GLY A 155 6.57 13.94 12.07
C GLY A 155 5.40 13.89 13.04
N PHE A 156 4.42 12.99 12.84
CA PHE A 156 3.33 12.80 13.79
C PHE A 156 3.84 12.10 15.04
N VAL A 157 3.38 12.55 16.21
CA VAL A 157 3.79 12.02 17.51
C VAL A 157 2.63 11.23 18.11
N GLU A 158 2.91 10.02 18.56
CA GLU A 158 1.94 9.16 19.24
C GLU A 158 1.33 9.87 20.46
N GLY A 159 0.01 9.71 20.64
CA GLY A 159 -0.74 10.32 21.74
C GLY A 159 -1.10 11.80 21.57
N LYS A 160 -0.68 12.46 20.48
CA LYS A 160 -1.14 13.82 20.14
C LYS A 160 -2.38 13.80 19.27
N GLN A 161 -3.24 14.80 19.46
CA GLN A 161 -4.41 15.04 18.61
C GLN A 161 -4.01 15.87 17.40
N TYR A 162 -4.51 15.46 16.23
CA TYR A 162 -4.33 16.07 14.93
C TYR A 162 -5.68 16.09 14.22
#